data_AF-A0A8X6LJ45-F1
#
_entry.id   AF-A0A8X6LJ45-F1
#
_cell.length_a   1.000
_cell.length_b   1.000
_cell.length_c   1.000
_cell.angle_alpha   90.00
_cell.angle_beta   90.00
_cell.angle_gamma   90.00
#
_symmetry.space_group_name_H-M   'P 1'
#
loop_
_entity.id
_entity.type
_entity.pdbx_description
1 polymer ?
#
loop_
_entity_poly.entity_id
_entity_poly.type
_entity_poly.pdbx_seq_one_letter_code
_entity_poly.pdbx_strand_id
1 'polypeptide(L)' 'MICNEQPLAATNFLYDFDKVTQGIVKSILNAQKLSTPGDFISIPDADQKIHTMDPLTAGELARIRRQFISYMKSHPISD' A
#
# COMPACT_ATOMS: atom_id res chain seq x y z
N MET A 1 -23.61 26.73 13.36
CA MET A 1 -22.31 26.04 13.21
C MET A 1 -22.63 24.65 12.69
N ILE A 2 -22.48 24.42 11.39
CA ILE A 2 -22.86 23.13 10.77
C ILE A 2 -21.55 22.36 10.65
N CYS A 3 -21.33 21.40 11.54
CA CYS A 3 -20.25 20.43 11.38
C CYS A 3 -20.64 19.55 10.19
N ASN A 4 -20.12 19.88 9.01
CA ASN A 4 -20.25 19.05 7.83
C ASN A 4 -19.33 17.85 8.06
N GLU A 5 -19.87 16.80 8.68
CA GLU A 5 -19.30 15.48 8.70
C GLU A 5 -19.17 15.05 7.23
N GLN A 6 -18.04 15.42 6.60
CA GLN A 6 -17.58 14.76 5.37
C GLN A 6 -17.75 13.26 5.62
N PRO A 7 -18.28 12.49 4.65
CA PRO A 7 -18.73 11.13 4.90
C PRO A 7 -17.63 10.36 5.64
N LEU A 8 -17.86 10.15 6.95
CA LEU A 8 -16.85 9.59 7.86
C LEU A 8 -16.35 8.23 7.36
N ALA A 9 -17.21 7.54 6.60
CA ALA A 9 -16.91 6.30 5.88
C ALA A 9 -15.75 6.43 4.87
N ALA A 10 -15.72 7.48 4.05
CA ALA A 10 -14.65 7.67 3.06
C ALA A 10 -13.32 8.06 3.73
N THR A 11 -13.40 8.84 4.82
CA THR A 11 -12.24 9.24 5.62
C THR A 11 -11.62 8.05 6.36
N ASN A 12 -12.46 7.19 6.95
CA ASN A 12 -11.99 5.97 7.62
C ASN A 12 -11.41 4.96 6.62
N PHE A 13 -12.06 4.74 5.48
CA PHE A 13 -11.53 3.85 4.45
C PHE A 13 -10.16 4.29 3.94
N LEU A 14 -9.98 5.57 3.57
CA LEU A 14 -8.70 6.05 3.06
C LEU A 14 -7.59 6.01 4.13
N TYR A 15 -7.95 6.23 5.39
CA TYR A 15 -7.02 6.10 6.50
C TYR A 15 -6.57 4.64 6.70
N ASP A 16 -7.53 3.71 6.79
CA ASP A 16 -7.25 2.29 6.96
C ASP A 16 -6.48 1.73 5.75
N PHE A 17 -6.84 2.19 4.55
CA PHE A 17 -6.15 1.85 3.31
C PHE A 17 -4.69 2.35 3.29
N ASP A 18 -4.42 3.62 3.66
CA ASP A 18 -3.04 4.11 3.76
C ASP A 18 -2.25 3.34 4.81
N LYS A 19 -2.88 2.98 5.93
CA LYS A 19 -2.27 2.17 6.99
C LYS A 19 -1.90 0.77 6.52
N VAL A 20 -2.81 0.09 5.82
CA VAL A 20 -2.57 -1.24 5.24
C VAL A 20 -1.44 -1.16 4.19
N THR A 21 -1.51 -0.21 3.26
CA THR A 21 -0.47 -0.06 2.23
C THR A 21 0.90 0.32 2.82
N GLN A 22 0.95 1.07 3.92
CA GLN A 22 2.18 1.30 4.67
C GLN A 22 2.75 0.01 5.29
N GLY A 23 1.89 -0.86 5.83
CA GLY A 23 2.28 -2.18 6.34
C GLY A 23 2.90 -3.07 5.25
N ILE A 24 2.32 -3.05 4.05
CA ILE A 24 2.84 -3.78 2.89
C ILE A 24 4.23 -3.28 2.52
N VAL A 25 4.44 -1.96 2.42
CA VAL A 25 5.77 -1.38 2.12
C VAL A 25 6.82 -1.82 3.14
N LYS A 26 6.49 -1.83 4.43
CA LYS A 26 7.41 -2.32 5.48
C LYS A 26 7.72 -3.81 5.33
N SER A 27 6.72 -4.61 4.99
CA SER A 27 6.88 -6.06 4.79
C SER A 27 7.81 -6.35 3.62
N ILE A 28 7.64 -5.63 2.50
CA ILE A 28 8.53 -5.72 1.33
C ILE A 28 9.97 -5.38 1.71
N LEU A 29 10.19 -4.22 2.36
CA LEU A 29 11.53 -3.78 2.75
C LEU A 29 12.21 -4.73 3.75
N ASN A 30 11.44 -5.37 4.63
CA ASN A 30 11.99 -6.35 5.57
C ASN A 30 12.32 -7.68 4.88
N ALA A 31 11.47 -8.16 3.98
CA ALA A 31 11.74 -9.36 3.20
C ALA A 31 13.01 -9.21 2.35
N GLN A 32 13.17 -8.05 1.70
CA GLN A 32 14.36 -7.73 0.89
C GLN A 32 15.69 -7.77 1.66
N LYS A 33 15.69 -7.66 3.00
CA LYS A 33 16.93 -7.79 3.78
C LYS A 33 17.46 -9.22 3.84
N LEU A 34 16.57 -10.20 3.67
CA LEU A 34 16.86 -11.63 3.76
C LEU A 34 16.74 -12.34 2.41
N SER A 35 16.11 -11.68 1.43
CA SER A 35 15.91 -12.21 0.07
C SER A 35 17.08 -11.89 -0.85
N THR A 36 17.28 -12.74 -1.84
CA THR A 36 18.19 -12.54 -2.94
C THR A 36 17.47 -11.92 -4.15
N PRO A 37 18.17 -11.20 -5.04
CA PRO A 37 17.60 -10.69 -6.29
C PRO A 37 16.95 -11.83 -7.11
N GLY A 38 15.70 -11.65 -7.55
CA GLY A 38 14.93 -12.70 -8.22
C GLY A 38 14.10 -13.61 -7.31
N ASP A 39 14.15 -13.42 -5.98
CA ASP A 39 13.28 -14.14 -5.07
C ASP A 39 11.83 -13.63 -5.08
N PHE A 40 10.92 -14.50 -4.65
CA PHE A 40 9.52 -14.16 -4.42
C PHE A 40 9.31 -13.65 -2.99
N ILE A 41 8.81 -12.42 -2.87
CA ILE A 41 8.45 -11.80 -1.60
C ILE A 41 6.99 -12.12 -1.31
N SER A 42 6.73 -12.76 -0.17
CA SER A 42 5.37 -13.00 0.33
C SER A 42 4.95 -11.85 1.25
N ILE A 43 3.73 -11.35 1.05
CA ILE A 43 3.17 -10.28 1.89
C ILE A 43 2.13 -10.92 2.83
N PRO A 44 2.14 -10.56 4.13
CA PRO A 44 1.09 -10.99 5.05
C PRO A 44 -0.29 -10.62 4.51
N ASP A 45 -1.26 -11.51 4.65
CA ASP A 45 -2.65 -11.29 4.24
C ASP A 45 -2.86 -11.09 2.73
N ALA A 46 -1.86 -11.44 1.90
CA ALA A 46 -1.97 -11.45 0.45
C ALA A 46 -1.67 -12.84 -0.11
N ASP A 47 -2.56 -13.33 -0.97
CA ASP A 47 -2.35 -14.61 -1.68
C ASP A 47 -1.29 -14.49 -2.77
N GLN A 48 -1.02 -13.28 -3.25
CA GLN A 48 -0.10 -13.02 -4.35
C GLN A 48 1.30 -12.69 -3.84
N LYS A 49 2.29 -13.35 -4.43
CA LYS A 49 3.71 -13.07 -4.19
C LYS A 49 4.22 -12.05 -5.21
N ILE A 50 5.13 -11.20 -4.75
CA ILE A 50 5.78 -10.19 -5.58
C ILE A 50 7.12 -10.76 -6.06
N HIS A 51 7.34 -10.76 -7.37
CA HIS A 51 8.63 -11.12 -7.96
C HIS A 51 9.31 -9.85 -8.46
N THR A 52 10.51 -9.59 -7.95
CA THR A 52 11.32 -8.44 -8.36
C THR A 52 12.71 -8.91 -8.72
N MET A 53 13.19 -8.55 -9.92
CA MET A 53 14.57 -8.84 -10.32
C MET A 53 15.58 -8.09 -9.44
N ASP A 54 15.28 -6.84 -9.10
CA ASP A 54 16.11 -5.99 -8.25
C ASP A 54 15.36 -5.54 -6.99
N PRO A 55 16.07 -5.31 -5.87
CA PRO A 55 15.45 -4.81 -4.64
C PRO A 55 14.86 -3.41 -4.85
N LEU A 56 13.57 -3.25 -4.55
CA LEU A 56 12.90 -1.95 -4.55
C LEU A 56 13.40 -1.07 -3.40
N THR A 57 13.65 0.20 -3.69
CA THR A 57 14.03 1.18 -2.67
C THR A 57 12.82 1.70 -1.90
N ALA A 58 13.05 2.21 -0.69
CA ALA A 58 11.99 2.86 0.09
C ALA A 58 11.36 4.06 -0.65
N GLY A 59 12.14 4.77 -1.47
CA GLY A 59 11.66 5.90 -2.27
C GLY A 59 10.72 5.47 -3.39
N GLU A 60 11.04 4.39 -4.10
CA GLU A 60 10.19 3.82 -5.15
C GLU A 60 8.88 3.29 -4.58
N LEU A 61 8.95 2.52 -3.50
CA LEU A 61 7.75 2.01 -2.81
C LEU A 61 6.86 3.15 -2.29
N ALA A 62 7.46 4.20 -1.73
CA ALA A 62 6.72 5.39 -1.30
C ALA A 62 6.04 6.11 -2.47
N ARG A 63 6.69 6.16 -3.65
CA ARG A 63 6.11 6.75 -4.86
C ARG A 63 4.94 5.91 -5.38
N ILE A 64 5.12 4.59 -5.49
CA ILE A 64 4.06 3.66 -5.92
C ILE A 64 2.85 3.76 -4.99
N ARG A 65 3.06 3.79 -3.67
CA ARG A 65 1.99 3.95 -2.68
C ARG A 65 1.20 5.25 -2.91
N ARG A 66 1.87 6.38 -3.12
CA ARG A 66 1.20 7.66 -3.41
C ARG A 66 0.38 7.60 -4.69
N GLN A 67 0.92 6.98 -5.74
CA GLN A 67 0.20 6.78 -7.01
C GLN A 67 -1.05 5.94 -6.80
N PHE A 68 -0.95 4.84 -6.02
CA PHE A 68 -2.09 3.97 -5.73
C PHE A 68 -3.17 4.66 -4.90
N ILE A 69 -2.79 5.39 -3.85
CA ILE A 69 -3.74 6.21 -3.07
C ILE A 69 -4.42 7.27 -3.94
N SER A 70 -3.66 7.95 -4.80
CA SER A 70 -4.23 8.95 -5.71
C SER A 70 -5.22 8.32 -6.70
N TYR A 71 -4.91 7.11 -7.18
CA TYR A 71 -5.78 6.36 -8.07
C TYR A 71 -7.09 5.96 -7.38
N MET A 72 -7.01 5.47 -6.14
CA MET A 72 -8.18 5.09 -5.34
C MET A 72 -9.07 6.28 -4.98
N LYS A 73 -8.48 7.47 -4.80
CA LYS A 73 -9.24 8.71 -4.60
C LYS A 73 -10.04 9.12 -5.84
N SER A 74 -9.52 8.86 -7.04
CA SER A 74 -10.22 9.18 -8.30
C SER A 74 -11.15 8.06 -8.78
N HIS A 75 -10.97 6.85 -8.25
CA HIS A 75 -11.80 5.68 -8.53
C HIS A 75 -12.30 5.09 -7.20
N PRO A 76 -13.22 5.76 -6.50
CA PRO A 76 -13.83 5.20 -5.31
C PRO A 76 -14.48 3.87 -5.69
N ILE A 77 -13.98 2.78 -5.10
CA ILE A 77 -14.57 1.46 -5.30
C ILE A 77 -15.93 1.52 -4.60
N SER A 78 -17.01 1.55 -5.37
CA SER A 78 -18.35 1.35 -4.86
C SER A 78 -18.50 -0.15 -4.67
N ASP A 79 -18.71 -0.58 -3.43
CA ASP A 79 -19.16 -1.95 -3.08
C ASP A 79 -20.47 -2.28 -3.80
#